data_AF-A0AAV7HXE8-F1
#
_entry.id   AF-A0AAV7HXE8-F1
#
_cell.length_a   1.000
_cell.length_b   1.000
_cell.length_c   1.000
_cell.angle_alpha   90.00
_cell.angle_beta   90.00
_cell.angle_gamma   90.00
#
_symmetry.space_group_name_H-M   'P 1'
#
loop_
_entity.id
_entity.type
_entity.pdbx_description
1 polymer ?
#
loop_
_entity_poly.entity_id
_entity_poly.type
_entity_poly.pdbx_seq_one_letter_code
_entity_poly.pdbx_strand_id
1 'polypeptide(L)'
;MEYIIDFTGFIVPDGEFVIKEVCVTSIGNQVSVNNVQECEHYVCQPPSKYINAMIMHENVDHYGKKHGILWDYGKVKYAIFEKKLKKWIKDARYFYVLGSEKQKWLTDLINDTVPLTDLKKMDPVDIACFDDLFLLRFSKRQIHHIWPKLPSDLQNNKKTIDYKFCTKHYPDGCSDCEMSEIWIYPYQKDCYYCQMNQ
;
A
#
# COMPACT_ATOMS: atom_id res chain seq x y z
N MET A 1 12.11 6.47 -14.29
CA MET A 1 11.97 6.45 -12.82
C MET A 1 11.66 5.05 -12.37
N GLU A 2 12.03 4.68 -11.16
CA GLU A 2 11.55 3.43 -10.58
C GLU A 2 10.36 3.76 -9.68
N TYR A 3 9.37 2.88 -9.59
CA TYR A 3 8.15 3.14 -8.82
C TYR A 3 7.81 1.97 -7.94
N ILE A 4 7.34 2.28 -6.74
CA ILE A 4 6.71 1.30 -5.86
C ILE A 4 5.23 1.62 -5.80
N ILE A 5 4.41 0.62 -6.05
CA ILE A 5 2.97 0.73 -6.15
C ILE A 5 2.30 -0.29 -5.25
N ASP A 6 1.36 0.19 -4.44
CA ASP A 6 0.44 -0.65 -3.70
C ASP A 6 -0.99 -0.25 -4.07
N PHE A 7 -1.86 -1.24 -4.24
CA PHE A 7 -3.24 -1.01 -4.63
C PHE A 7 -4.18 -2.06 -4.06
N THR A 8 -5.45 -1.68 -3.97
CA THR A 8 -6.58 -2.57 -3.73
C THR A 8 -7.70 -2.21 -4.70
N GLY A 9 -8.61 -3.15 -4.96
CA GLY A 9 -9.57 -3.05 -6.03
C GLY A 9 -10.61 -4.14 -5.98
N PHE A 10 -11.50 -4.16 -6.95
CA PHE A 10 -12.60 -5.11 -7.03
C PHE A 10 -12.47 -5.94 -8.30
N ILE A 11 -12.85 -7.21 -8.23
CA ILE A 11 -13.14 -7.99 -9.43
C ILE A 11 -14.58 -7.68 -9.83
N VAL A 12 -14.75 -7.14 -11.04
CA VAL A 12 -16.05 -6.82 -11.63
C VAL A 12 -16.65 -8.05 -12.34
N PRO A 13 -17.94 -8.04 -12.73
CA PRO A 13 -18.64 -9.25 -13.22
C PRO A 13 -18.03 -9.94 -14.46
N ASP A 14 -17.24 -9.23 -15.28
CA ASP A 14 -16.52 -9.81 -16.42
C ASP A 14 -15.16 -10.41 -16.04
N GLY A 15 -14.83 -10.44 -14.74
CA GLY A 15 -13.57 -10.96 -14.21
C GLY A 15 -12.41 -9.96 -14.27
N GLU A 16 -12.62 -8.75 -14.77
CA GLU A 16 -11.59 -7.71 -14.79
C GLU A 16 -11.31 -7.19 -13.37
N PHE A 17 -10.03 -6.95 -13.07
CA PHE A 17 -9.64 -6.30 -11.83
C PHE A 17 -9.63 -4.77 -12.01
N VAL A 18 -10.40 -4.07 -11.18
CA VAL A 18 -10.51 -2.62 -11.18
C VAL A 18 -9.87 -2.04 -9.92
N ILE A 19 -8.78 -1.29 -10.09
CA ILE A 19 -8.11 -0.57 -8.99
C ILE A 19 -9.08 0.44 -8.35
N LYS A 20 -9.24 0.34 -7.02
CA LYS A 20 -10.05 1.27 -6.23
C LYS A 20 -9.21 2.29 -5.49
N GLU A 21 -8.18 1.83 -4.82
CA GLU A 21 -7.24 2.65 -4.07
C GLU A 21 -5.83 2.29 -4.52
N VAL A 22 -4.98 3.30 -4.65
CA VAL A 22 -3.60 3.15 -5.08
C VAL A 22 -2.71 4.20 -4.39
N CYS A 23 -1.56 3.76 -3.86
CA CYS A 23 -0.44 4.65 -3.56
C CYS A 23 0.72 4.31 -4.50
N VAL A 24 1.32 5.34 -5.07
CA VAL A 24 2.54 5.24 -5.86
C VAL A 24 3.57 6.19 -5.29
N THR A 25 4.81 5.71 -5.20
CA THR A 25 5.98 6.53 -4.90
C THR A 25 7.07 6.22 -5.90
N SER A 26 7.79 7.24 -6.35
CA SER A 26 9.00 7.04 -7.12
C SER A 26 10.12 6.53 -6.21
N ILE A 27 11.20 6.02 -6.81
CA ILE A 27 12.49 5.77 -6.18
C ILE A 27 13.51 6.57 -6.99
N GLY A 28 14.34 7.35 -6.29
CA GLY A 28 15.41 8.13 -6.92
C GLY A 28 14.98 9.51 -7.43
N ASN A 29 15.23 10.51 -6.58
CA ASN A 29 16.06 11.69 -6.84
C ASN A 29 16.24 12.36 -5.49
N GLN A 30 17.48 12.74 -5.17
CA GLN A 30 17.90 13.28 -3.88
C GLN A 30 16.77 13.97 -3.11
N VAL A 31 16.43 13.40 -1.95
CA VAL A 31 15.70 14.09 -0.89
C VAL A 31 16.58 15.27 -0.48
N SER A 32 16.43 16.42 -1.13
CA SER A 32 16.79 17.67 -0.48
C SER A 32 16.04 17.65 0.84
N VAL A 33 16.72 17.94 1.96
CA VAL A 33 16.27 17.76 3.35
C VAL A 33 14.88 18.36 3.65
N ASN A 34 14.30 19.14 2.72
CA ASN A 34 13.00 19.79 2.79
C ASN A 34 11.93 19.26 1.80
N ASN A 35 12.24 18.35 0.88
CA ASN A 35 11.30 17.80 -0.10
C ASN A 35 11.02 16.33 0.21
N VAL A 36 10.01 16.11 1.04
CA VAL A 36 9.39 14.81 1.24
C VAL A 36 9.01 14.25 -0.12
N GLN A 37 9.55 13.09 -0.50
CA GLN A 37 9.12 12.39 -1.71
C GLN A 37 7.61 12.16 -1.62
N GLU A 38 6.83 12.76 -2.52
CA GLU A 38 5.36 12.70 -2.46
C GLU A 38 4.90 11.29 -2.86
N CYS A 39 4.30 10.53 -1.92
CA CYS A 39 3.45 9.40 -2.33
C CYS A 39 2.19 10.03 -2.90
N GLU A 40 1.90 9.71 -4.16
CA GLU A 40 0.62 10.01 -4.75
C GLU A 40 -0.38 8.94 -4.28
N HIS A 41 -1.42 9.35 -3.55
CA HIS A 41 -2.48 8.47 -3.06
C HIS A 41 -3.83 8.85 -3.68
N TYR A 42 -4.51 7.87 -4.25
CA TYR A 42 -5.81 8.07 -4.90
C TYR A 42 -6.83 7.03 -4.45
N VAL A 43 -8.05 7.50 -4.21
CA VAL A 43 -9.25 6.67 -4.09
C VAL A 43 -10.17 7.02 -5.25
N CYS A 44 -10.33 6.07 -6.15
CA CYS A 44 -10.99 6.24 -7.43
C CYS A 44 -12.48 5.96 -7.32
N GLN A 45 -13.29 6.77 -7.99
CA GLN A 45 -14.66 6.43 -8.35
C GLN A 45 -14.66 5.22 -9.31
N PRO A 46 -15.76 4.47 -9.38
CA PRO A 46 -15.86 3.35 -10.30
C PRO A 46 -15.75 3.81 -11.78
N PRO A 47 -15.21 2.99 -12.68
CA PRO A 47 -15.22 3.26 -14.11
C PRO A 47 -16.64 3.50 -14.62
N SER A 48 -16.82 4.39 -15.60
CA SER A 48 -18.16 4.71 -16.13
C SER A 48 -18.89 3.49 -16.69
N LYS A 49 -18.16 2.51 -17.25
CA LYS A 49 -18.72 1.22 -17.71
C LYS A 49 -19.34 0.38 -16.59
N TYR A 50 -18.96 0.62 -15.35
CA TYR A 50 -19.41 -0.15 -14.17
C TYR A 50 -20.10 0.70 -13.11
N ILE A 51 -20.45 1.96 -13.42
CA ILE A 51 -21.07 2.86 -12.43
C ILE A 51 -22.42 2.32 -11.92
N ASN A 52 -23.15 1.63 -12.80
CA ASN A 52 -24.41 0.96 -12.50
C ASN A 52 -24.26 -0.57 -12.47
N ALA A 53 -23.03 -1.09 -12.49
CA ALA A 53 -22.84 -2.53 -12.40
C ALA A 53 -23.30 -2.96 -11.00
N MET A 54 -24.19 -3.94 -10.97
CA MET A 54 -24.52 -4.67 -9.76
C MET A 54 -23.29 -5.53 -9.45
N ILE A 55 -22.29 -4.94 -8.80
CA ILE A 55 -21.13 -5.69 -8.33
C ILE A 55 -21.67 -6.74 -7.37
N MET A 56 -21.25 -8.00 -7.58
CA MET A 56 -21.64 -9.13 -6.74
C MET A 56 -21.62 -8.70 -5.27
N HIS A 57 -22.74 -8.88 -4.57
CA HIS A 57 -22.93 -8.44 -3.18
C HIS A 57 -21.77 -8.90 -2.28
N GLU A 58 -21.24 -10.09 -2.53
CA GLU A 58 -20.10 -10.67 -1.83
C GLU A 58 -18.82 -9.82 -1.98
N ASN A 59 -18.54 -9.27 -3.16
CA ASN A 59 -17.38 -8.40 -3.39
C ASN A 59 -17.58 -7.02 -2.73
N VAL A 60 -18.79 -6.47 -2.75
CA VAL A 60 -19.06 -5.16 -2.12
C VAL A 60 -18.99 -5.28 -0.60
N ASP A 61 -19.60 -6.31 -0.02
CA ASP A 61 -19.60 -6.53 1.43
C ASP A 61 -18.23 -6.95 1.94
N HIS A 62 -17.50 -7.80 1.22
CA HIS A 62 -16.15 -8.20 1.61
C HIS A 62 -15.21 -7.01 1.63
N TYR A 63 -15.14 -6.23 0.55
CA TYR A 63 -14.22 -5.08 0.49
C TYR A 63 -14.70 -3.89 1.32
N GLY A 64 -16.01 -3.65 1.38
CA GLY A 64 -16.59 -2.62 2.23
C GLY A 64 -16.30 -2.88 3.71
N LYS A 65 -16.48 -4.12 4.18
CA LYS A 65 -16.19 -4.50 5.58
C LYS A 65 -14.70 -4.60 5.87
N LYS A 66 -13.90 -5.17 4.95
CA LYS A 66 -12.46 -5.42 5.16
C LYS A 66 -11.59 -4.18 4.96
N HIS A 67 -11.90 -3.36 3.96
CA HIS A 67 -11.07 -2.21 3.57
C HIS A 67 -11.71 -0.86 3.86
N GLY A 68 -12.99 -0.81 4.24
CA GLY A 68 -13.69 0.44 4.55
C GLY A 68 -13.93 1.35 3.33
N ILE A 69 -13.79 0.83 2.12
CA ILE A 69 -13.95 1.58 0.87
C ILE A 69 -15.12 0.99 0.09
N LEU A 70 -16.22 1.75 0.01
CA LEU A 70 -17.40 1.38 -0.78
C LEU A 70 -17.13 1.51 -2.29
N TRP A 71 -17.84 0.71 -3.08
CA TRP A 71 -17.68 0.70 -4.54
C TRP A 71 -17.95 2.06 -5.20
N ASP A 72 -18.96 2.78 -4.72
CA ASP A 72 -19.39 4.09 -5.22
C ASP A 72 -18.59 5.27 -4.63
N TYR A 73 -17.78 5.02 -3.60
CA TYR A 73 -16.97 6.05 -2.94
C TYR A 73 -15.77 6.50 -3.79
N GLY A 74 -15.17 7.64 -3.49
CA GLY A 74 -13.92 8.08 -4.13
C GLY A 74 -14.01 9.48 -4.69
N LYS A 75 -12.88 10.19 -4.66
CA LYS A 75 -12.78 11.60 -5.05
C LYS A 75 -12.25 11.78 -6.48
N VAL A 76 -11.64 10.74 -7.03
CA VAL A 76 -10.92 10.80 -8.30
C VAL A 76 -11.73 10.07 -9.36
N LYS A 77 -12.10 10.75 -10.44
CA LYS A 77 -12.75 10.07 -11.58
C LYS A 77 -11.79 9.04 -12.17
N TYR A 78 -12.28 7.84 -12.48
CA TYR A 78 -11.44 6.75 -12.98
C TYR A 78 -10.62 7.13 -14.23
N ALA A 79 -11.23 7.85 -15.18
CA ALA A 79 -10.53 8.34 -16.38
C ALA A 79 -9.36 9.30 -16.08
N ILE A 80 -9.38 10.00 -14.94
CA ILE A 80 -8.24 10.83 -14.49
C ILE A 80 -7.13 9.92 -13.96
N PHE A 81 -7.49 8.90 -13.17
CA PHE A 81 -6.56 7.89 -12.70
C PHE A 81 -5.89 7.14 -13.86
N GLU A 82 -6.62 6.71 -14.89
CA GLU A 82 -6.05 6.05 -16.06
C GLU A 82 -4.99 6.92 -16.77
N LYS A 83 -5.22 8.23 -16.86
CA LYS A 83 -4.23 9.16 -17.40
C LYS A 83 -2.97 9.23 -16.54
N LYS A 84 -3.11 9.20 -15.21
CA LYS A 84 -2.00 9.15 -14.26
C LYS A 84 -1.23 7.84 -14.38
N LEU A 85 -1.93 6.73 -14.42
CA LEU A 85 -1.33 5.41 -14.61
C LEU A 85 -0.54 5.33 -15.92
N LYS A 86 -1.11 5.78 -17.04
CA LYS A 86 -0.40 5.85 -18.34
C LYS A 86 0.85 6.72 -18.26
N LYS A 87 0.80 7.83 -17.51
CA LYS A 87 1.98 8.66 -17.26
C LYS A 87 3.04 7.89 -16.49
N TRP A 88 2.68 7.23 -15.38
CA TRP A 88 3.63 6.43 -14.61
C TRP A 88 4.24 5.31 -15.45
N ILE A 89 3.44 4.58 -16.23
CA ILE A 89 3.95 3.53 -17.13
C ILE A 89 4.98 4.11 -18.11
N LYS A 90 4.68 5.26 -18.73
CA LYS A 90 5.59 5.92 -19.66
C LYS A 90 6.90 6.38 -19.00
N ASP A 91 6.80 6.88 -17.78
CA ASP A 91 7.95 7.41 -17.03
C ASP A 91 8.73 6.30 -16.30
N ALA A 92 8.16 5.09 -16.19
CA ALA A 92 8.71 3.98 -15.43
C ALA A 92 9.80 3.22 -16.20
N ARG A 93 10.90 2.96 -15.49
CA ARG A 93 11.92 1.97 -15.84
C ARG A 93 11.61 0.63 -15.19
N TYR A 94 11.01 0.66 -13.99
CA TYR A 94 10.73 -0.52 -13.19
C TYR A 94 9.59 -0.27 -12.21
N PHE A 95 8.76 -1.29 -11.96
CA PHE A 95 7.75 -1.29 -10.89
C PHE A 95 8.09 -2.31 -9.80
N TYR A 96 7.82 -1.96 -8.55
CA TYR A 96 7.83 -2.87 -7.41
C TYR A 96 6.44 -2.92 -6.80
N VAL A 97 5.97 -4.13 -6.49
CA VAL A 97 4.64 -4.38 -5.93
C VAL A 97 4.72 -5.49 -4.89
N LEU A 98 3.79 -5.53 -3.93
CA LEU A 98 3.79 -6.57 -2.90
C LEU A 98 2.81 -7.69 -3.21
N GLY A 99 3.32 -8.91 -3.36
CA GLY A 99 2.55 -10.14 -3.54
C GLY A 99 2.35 -10.52 -5.01
N SER A 100 2.40 -11.82 -5.27
CA SER A 100 2.28 -12.42 -6.61
C SER A 100 0.96 -12.11 -7.30
N GLU A 101 -0.14 -12.02 -6.55
CA GLU A 101 -1.46 -11.67 -7.07
C GLU A 101 -1.48 -10.24 -7.62
N LYS A 102 -1.01 -9.26 -6.84
CA LYS A 102 -0.89 -7.87 -7.29
C LYS A 102 0.12 -7.71 -8.42
N GLN A 103 1.21 -8.50 -8.40
CA GLN A 103 2.14 -8.59 -9.53
C GLN A 103 1.39 -9.00 -10.80
N LYS A 104 0.58 -10.07 -10.76
CA LYS A 104 -0.21 -10.50 -11.92
C LYS A 104 -1.18 -9.42 -12.39
N TRP A 105 -1.96 -8.82 -11.49
CA TRP A 105 -2.91 -7.77 -11.86
C TRP A 105 -2.24 -6.54 -12.47
N LEU A 106 -1.10 -6.13 -11.93
CA LEU A 106 -0.36 -5.00 -12.48
C LEU A 106 0.24 -5.36 -13.84
N THR A 107 0.76 -6.57 -14.01
CA THR A 107 1.24 -7.08 -15.30
C THR A 107 0.16 -6.98 -16.37
N ASP A 108 -1.04 -7.50 -16.08
CA ASP A 108 -2.18 -7.47 -17.00
C ASP A 108 -2.58 -6.02 -17.33
N LEU A 109 -2.56 -5.12 -16.34
CA LEU A 109 -2.95 -3.72 -16.49
C LEU A 109 -1.96 -2.89 -17.32
N ILE A 110 -0.66 -3.15 -17.18
CA ILE A 110 0.40 -2.45 -17.94
C ILE A 110 0.79 -3.18 -19.22
N ASN A 111 0.20 -4.34 -19.48
CA ASN A 111 0.40 -5.16 -20.68
C ASN A 111 1.88 -5.45 -20.97
N ASP A 112 2.61 -5.91 -19.94
CA ASP A 112 4.05 -6.23 -19.98
C ASP A 112 4.98 -5.10 -20.47
N THR A 113 4.50 -3.85 -20.50
CA THR A 113 5.27 -2.72 -21.06
C THR A 113 6.49 -2.35 -20.21
N VAL A 114 6.44 -2.58 -18.91
CA VAL A 114 7.48 -2.20 -17.95
C VAL A 114 7.82 -3.39 -17.07
N PRO A 115 9.11 -3.71 -16.85
CA PRO A 115 9.52 -4.75 -15.92
C PRO A 115 8.99 -4.50 -14.50
N LEU A 116 8.55 -5.56 -13.82
CA LEU A 116 8.08 -5.46 -12.44
C LEU A 116 8.45 -6.67 -11.57
N THR A 117 8.71 -6.42 -10.29
CA THR A 117 9.06 -7.46 -9.30
C THR A 117 8.17 -7.42 -8.08
N ASP A 118 7.85 -8.63 -7.58
CA ASP A 118 7.24 -8.81 -6.27
C ASP A 118 8.27 -8.60 -5.17
N LEU A 119 8.06 -7.58 -4.34
CA LEU A 119 8.88 -7.26 -3.17
C LEU A 119 9.06 -8.44 -2.21
N LYS A 120 8.11 -9.40 -2.15
CA LYS A 120 8.27 -10.61 -1.31
C LYS A 120 9.38 -11.54 -1.80
N LYS A 121 9.74 -11.46 -3.07
CA LYS A 121 10.78 -12.29 -3.72
C LYS A 121 12.15 -11.64 -3.69
N MET A 122 12.24 -10.37 -3.32
CA MET A 122 13.52 -9.67 -3.17
C MET A 122 14.20 -10.14 -1.89
N ASP A 123 15.53 -10.21 -1.93
CA ASP A 123 16.29 -10.54 -0.74
C ASP A 123 16.35 -9.32 0.23
N PRO A 124 16.65 -9.54 1.52
CA PRO A 124 16.77 -8.43 2.47
C PRO A 124 17.81 -7.36 2.09
N VAL A 125 18.83 -7.72 1.31
CA VAL A 125 19.90 -6.81 0.88
C VAL A 125 19.37 -5.87 -0.20
N ASP A 126 18.58 -6.38 -1.14
CA ASP A 126 17.90 -5.59 -2.15
C ASP A 126 16.88 -4.63 -1.52
N ILE A 127 16.14 -5.09 -0.51
CA ILE A 127 15.18 -4.25 0.23
C ILE A 127 15.89 -3.14 1.01
N ALA A 128 17.07 -3.43 1.58
CA ALA A 128 17.89 -2.45 2.28
C ALA A 128 18.36 -1.29 1.39
N CYS A 129 18.35 -1.47 0.07
CA CYS A 129 18.74 -0.44 -0.88
C CYS A 129 17.63 0.62 -1.10
N PHE A 130 16.43 0.42 -0.57
CA PHE A 130 15.36 1.42 -0.67
C PHE A 130 15.50 2.53 0.37
N ASP A 131 14.99 3.72 0.03
CA ASP A 131 15.00 4.90 0.91
C ASP A 131 14.28 4.66 2.25
N ASP A 132 14.82 5.18 3.35
CA ASP A 132 14.26 5.03 4.70
C ASP A 132 12.79 5.49 4.78
N LEU A 133 12.42 6.60 4.15
CA LEU A 133 11.04 7.10 4.15
C LEU A 133 10.12 6.17 3.37
N PHE A 134 10.64 5.51 2.35
CA PHE A 134 9.91 4.48 1.61
C PHE A 134 9.63 3.28 2.52
N LEU A 135 10.65 2.70 3.16
CA LEU A 135 10.47 1.57 4.06
C LEU A 135 9.47 1.91 5.16
N LEU A 136 9.53 3.11 5.71
CA LEU A 136 8.59 3.61 6.72
C LEU A 136 7.13 3.67 6.24
N ARG A 137 6.88 4.20 5.04
CA ARG A 137 5.51 4.33 4.50
C ARG A 137 4.93 3.01 4.04
N PHE A 138 5.74 2.20 3.36
CA PHE A 138 5.35 0.89 2.88
C PHE A 138 5.07 -0.08 4.02
N SER A 139 5.94 -0.05 5.03
CA SER A 139 5.79 -0.83 6.25
C SER A 139 4.62 -0.35 7.10
N LYS A 140 4.15 0.89 7.01
CA LYS A 140 3.08 1.43 7.87
C LYS A 140 1.84 0.51 8.05
N ARG A 141 1.45 -0.30 7.04
CA ARG A 141 0.37 -1.31 7.16
C ARG A 141 0.86 -2.75 7.41
N GLN A 142 2.14 -3.05 7.23
CA GLN A 142 2.72 -4.41 7.21
C GLN A 142 4.05 -4.52 7.98
N ILE A 143 4.39 -3.52 8.82
CA ILE A 143 5.75 -3.31 9.37
C ILE A 143 6.20 -4.49 10.20
N HIS A 144 5.26 -5.09 10.93
CA HIS A 144 5.50 -6.26 11.76
C HIS A 144 5.91 -7.49 10.93
N HIS A 145 5.39 -7.68 9.72
CA HIS A 145 5.77 -8.80 8.85
C HIS A 145 7.14 -8.65 8.22
N ILE A 146 7.57 -7.40 7.95
CA ILE A 146 8.86 -7.13 7.33
C ILE A 146 9.95 -6.78 8.36
N TRP A 147 9.60 -6.43 9.59
CA TRP A 147 10.54 -5.99 10.63
C TRP A 147 11.73 -6.95 10.83
N PRO A 148 11.53 -8.28 10.93
CA PRO A 148 12.64 -9.21 11.13
C PRO A 148 13.60 -9.26 9.93
N LYS A 149 13.16 -8.79 8.76
CA LYS A 149 13.93 -8.77 7.51
C LYS A 149 14.64 -7.42 7.29
N LEU A 150 14.37 -6.41 8.11
CA LEU A 150 15.04 -5.12 7.98
C LEU A 150 16.50 -5.22 8.46
N PRO A 151 17.45 -4.49 7.84
CA PRO A 151 18.80 -4.32 8.37
C PRO A 151 18.81 -3.82 9.82
N SER A 152 19.82 -4.21 10.59
CA SER A 152 19.95 -3.82 12.01
C SER A 152 19.93 -2.31 12.21
N ASP A 153 20.55 -1.55 11.32
CA ASP A 153 20.59 -0.08 11.41
C ASP A 153 19.19 0.54 11.29
N LEU A 154 18.32 -0.03 10.45
CA LEU A 154 16.93 0.40 10.30
C LEU A 154 16.05 -0.08 11.45
N GLN A 155 16.30 -1.26 12.01
CA GLN A 155 15.60 -1.71 13.21
C GLN A 155 15.90 -0.84 14.43
N ASN A 156 17.08 -0.23 14.47
CA ASN A 156 17.52 0.66 15.56
C ASN A 156 17.22 2.15 15.29
N ASN A 157 16.74 2.49 14.08
CA ASN A 157 16.42 3.87 13.72
C ASN A 157 15.15 4.33 14.46
N LYS A 158 15.26 5.42 15.23
CA LYS A 158 14.13 5.98 16.00
C LYS A 158 12.91 6.29 15.13
N LYS A 159 13.11 6.84 13.93
CA LYS A 159 12.00 7.10 12.99
C LYS A 159 11.31 5.79 12.63
N THR A 160 12.04 4.69 12.46
CA THR A 160 11.51 3.37 12.10
C THR A 160 10.78 2.68 13.25
N ILE A 161 11.28 2.83 14.46
CA ILE A 161 10.64 2.35 15.69
C ILE A 161 9.29 3.06 15.91
N ASP A 162 9.23 4.37 15.65
CA ASP A 162 8.04 5.21 15.82
C ASP A 162 6.83 4.73 14.98
N TYR A 163 7.07 4.05 13.85
CA TYR A 163 6.02 3.47 13.00
C TYR A 163 5.68 2.00 13.33
N LYS A 164 6.29 1.39 14.36
CA LYS A 164 5.80 0.10 14.87
C LYS A 164 4.45 0.32 15.56
N PHE A 165 3.58 -0.69 15.50
CA PHE A 165 2.40 -0.69 16.36
C PHE A 165 2.83 -0.77 17.83
N CYS A 166 2.09 -0.06 18.70
CA CYS A 166 2.32 -0.15 20.13
C CYS A 166 1.79 -1.48 20.67
N THR A 167 2.67 -2.47 20.81
CA THR A 167 2.33 -3.78 21.39
C THR A 167 2.44 -3.81 22.92
N LYS A 168 3.07 -2.79 23.54
CA LYS A 168 3.24 -2.72 25.00
C LYS A 168 1.96 -2.28 25.72
N HIS A 169 1.29 -1.27 25.18
CA HIS A 169 0.08 -0.67 25.79
C HIS A 169 -1.21 -1.18 25.13
N TYR A 170 -1.08 -1.87 24.00
CA TYR A 170 -2.15 -2.62 23.36
C TYR A 170 -1.65 -4.03 23.02
N PRO A 171 -1.27 -4.83 24.05
CA PRO A 171 -0.88 -6.22 23.85
C PRO A 171 -2.13 -7.02 23.47
N ASP A 172 -2.15 -7.53 22.25
CA ASP A 172 -3.07 -8.53 21.73
C ASP A 172 -4.57 -8.15 21.67
N GLY A 173 -5.02 -8.01 20.43
CA GLY A 173 -6.40 -8.18 20.05
C GLY A 173 -6.85 -9.58 20.45
N CYS A 174 -8.01 -9.63 21.11
CA CYS A 174 -8.73 -10.81 21.53
C CYS A 174 -8.46 -12.02 20.63
N SER A 175 -7.80 -13.05 21.18
CA SER A 175 -7.49 -14.31 20.49
C SER A 175 -8.74 -15.08 20.04
N ASP A 176 -9.92 -14.69 20.56
CA ASP A 176 -11.20 -15.34 20.30
C ASP A 176 -12.15 -14.48 19.43
N CYS A 177 -11.72 -13.31 18.96
CA CYS A 177 -12.54 -12.53 18.03
C CYS A 177 -12.18 -12.87 16.59
N GLU A 178 -13.13 -13.47 15.85
CA GLU A 178 -13.09 -13.60 14.38
C GLU A 178 -13.11 -12.23 13.65
N MET A 179 -12.83 -11.14 14.37
CA MET A 179 -12.85 -9.74 13.93
C MET A 179 -11.45 -9.09 14.00
N SER A 180 -10.40 -9.89 14.04
CA SER A 180 -9.00 -9.49 14.34
C SER A 180 -8.32 -8.57 13.32
N GLU A 181 -8.94 -8.22 12.19
CA GLU A 181 -8.33 -7.34 11.17
C GLU A 181 -8.67 -5.84 11.31
N ILE A 182 -9.55 -5.43 12.25
CA ILE A 182 -10.11 -4.06 12.30
C ILE A 182 -9.57 -3.20 13.47
N TRP A 183 -8.76 -3.75 14.38
CA TRP A 183 -8.12 -2.94 15.42
C TRP A 183 -6.92 -2.19 14.82
N ILE A 184 -7.14 -0.94 14.41
CA ILE A 184 -6.07 -0.01 14.06
C ILE A 184 -5.32 0.33 15.34
N TYR A 185 -4.32 -0.48 15.70
CA TYR A 185 -3.42 -0.15 16.81
C TYR A 185 -2.75 1.19 16.54
N PRO A 186 -2.67 2.11 17.52
CA PRO A 186 -1.90 3.32 17.33
C PRO A 186 -0.42 2.95 17.14
N TYR A 187 0.25 3.66 16.24
CA TYR A 187 1.70 3.60 16.13
C TYR A 187 2.36 4.03 17.45
N GLN A 188 3.58 3.60 17.75
CA GLN A 188 4.28 4.01 18.98
C GLN A 188 4.40 5.53 19.10
N LYS A 189 4.57 6.24 17.98
CA LYS A 189 4.55 7.71 17.96
C LYS A 189 3.19 8.33 18.31
N ASP A 190 2.10 7.61 18.02
CA ASP A 190 0.72 8.07 18.25
C ASP A 190 0.13 7.47 19.55
N CYS A 191 0.89 6.60 20.25
CA CYS A 191 0.47 6.01 21.50
C CYS A 191 0.79 6.93 22.67
N TYR A 192 -0.27 7.45 23.31
CA TYR A 192 -0.18 8.34 24.48
C TYR A 192 0.80 7.84 25.55
N TYR A 193 0.70 6.56 25.93
CA TYR A 193 1.56 5.96 26.96
C TYR A 193 3.01 5.75 26.51
N CYS A 194 3.27 5.55 25.21
CA CYS A 194 4.63 5.54 24.69
C CYS A 194 5.24 6.93 24.71
N GLN A 195 4.45 7.97 24.42
CA GLN A 195 4.92 9.37 24.44
C GLN A 195 5.20 9.89 25.85
N MET A 196 4.50 9.40 26.88
CA MET A 196 4.72 9.79 28.28
C MET A 196 5.97 9.16 28.91
N ASN A 197 6.55 8.12 28.29
CA ASN A 197 7.66 7.33 28.83
C ASN A 197 8.96 7.43 28.00
N GLN A 198 9.05 8.41 27.06
CA GLN A 198 10.27 8.75 26.33
C GLN A 198 11.04 9.87 27.02
#